data_AF-E8R5N1-F1
#
_entry.id   AF-E8R5N1-F1
#
_cell.length_a   1.000
_cell.length_b   1.000
_cell.length_c   1.000
_cell.angle_alpha   90.00
_cell.angle_beta   90.00
_cell.angle_gamma   90.00
#
_symmetry.space_group_name_H-M   'P 1'
#
loop_
_entity.id
_entity.type
_entity.pdbx_description
1 polymer ?
#
loop_
_entity_poly.entity_id
_entity_poly.type
_entity_poly.pdbx_seq_one_letter_code
_entity_poly.pdbx_strand_id
1 'polypeptide(L)'
;MSIPNDATPCDNETTLADVKRWVKEFSVAREWERFHFPKELAVALAIEAAEVMELGRFKSHADVADALRHPEHRRAWAHELADCLWALVRLADVCGIDLASALDEKLKLADRKYPVDQSKGRHDKYTAYQEEEKLDLVPGGISSRDPN
;
A
#
# COMPACT_ATOMS: atom_id res chain seq x y z
N MET A 1 -3.51 -30.15 20.83
CA MET A 1 -3.38 -28.88 20.09
C MET A 1 -3.13 -27.81 21.13
N SER A 2 -1.88 -27.38 21.29
CA SER A 2 -1.53 -26.34 22.26
C SER A 2 -2.02 -25.01 21.72
N ILE A 3 -2.94 -24.37 22.42
CA ILE A 3 -3.28 -22.97 22.21
C ILE A 3 -2.01 -22.17 22.56
N PRO A 4 -1.33 -21.51 21.60
CA PRO A 4 -0.15 -20.72 21.92
C PRO A 4 -0.58 -19.43 22.63
N ASN A 5 0.10 -19.13 23.74
CA ASN A 5 0.25 -17.85 24.45
C ASN A 5 -0.91 -16.83 24.36
N ASP A 6 -1.52 -16.52 25.50
CA ASP A 6 -2.67 -15.62 25.71
C ASP A 6 -2.38 -14.12 25.42
N ALA A 7 -1.29 -13.80 24.73
CA ALA A 7 -0.92 -12.45 24.33
C ALA A 7 -1.59 -12.08 23.01
N THR A 8 -2.28 -10.95 22.98
CA THR A 8 -2.83 -10.39 21.73
C THR A 8 -1.68 -10.09 20.77
N PRO A 9 -1.67 -10.64 19.55
CA PRO A 9 -0.63 -10.35 18.59
C PRO A 9 -0.57 -8.86 18.23
N CYS A 10 0.63 -8.38 17.92
CA CYS A 10 0.91 -6.98 17.59
C CYS A 10 1.93 -6.88 16.45
N ASP A 11 1.91 -5.74 15.75
CA ASP A 11 2.66 -5.52 14.50
C ASP A 11 4.18 -5.58 14.67
N ASN A 12 4.70 -5.31 15.87
CA ASN A 12 6.14 -5.34 16.16
C ASN A 12 6.71 -6.75 16.34
N GLU A 13 5.86 -7.74 16.58
CA GLU A 13 6.27 -9.13 16.85
C GLU A 13 5.70 -10.12 15.82
N THR A 14 4.61 -9.75 15.15
CA THR A 14 3.93 -10.60 14.18
C THR A 14 4.57 -10.46 12.80
N THR A 15 5.05 -11.57 12.24
CA THR A 15 5.61 -11.54 10.88
C THR A 15 4.52 -11.64 9.82
N LEU A 16 4.82 -11.21 8.58
CA LEU A 16 3.90 -11.41 7.45
C LEU A 16 3.61 -12.89 7.18
N ALA A 17 4.57 -13.78 7.50
CA ALA A 17 4.37 -15.22 7.41
C ALA A 17 3.32 -15.72 8.43
N ASP A 18 3.28 -15.15 9.63
CA ASP A 18 2.27 -15.47 10.65
C ASP A 18 0.88 -15.03 10.17
N VAL A 19 0.76 -13.83 9.63
CA VAL A 19 -0.51 -13.31 9.09
C VAL A 19 -1.02 -14.17 7.93
N LYS A 20 -0.15 -14.51 6.95
CA LYS A 20 -0.50 -15.42 5.85
C LYS A 20 -0.99 -16.77 6.37
N ARG A 21 -0.33 -17.31 7.40
CA ARG A 21 -0.70 -18.59 8.04
C ARG A 21 -2.09 -18.50 8.69
N TRP A 22 -2.37 -17.49 9.50
CA TRP A 22 -3.68 -17.33 10.15
C TRP A 22 -4.83 -17.26 9.14
N VAL A 23 -4.65 -16.45 8.09
CA VAL A 23 -5.66 -16.29 7.03
C VAL A 23 -5.90 -17.59 6.28
N LYS A 24 -4.82 -18.33 5.96
CA LYS A 24 -4.92 -19.64 5.33
C LYS A 24 -5.64 -20.64 6.22
N GLU A 25 -5.24 -20.77 7.49
CA GLU A 25 -5.86 -21.68 8.45
C GLU A 25 -7.35 -21.38 8.64
N PHE A 26 -7.71 -20.10 8.77
CA PHE A 26 -9.10 -19.65 8.85
C PHE A 26 -9.93 -20.07 7.63
N SER A 27 -9.34 -19.94 6.43
CA SER A 27 -9.99 -20.27 5.15
C SER A 27 -10.17 -21.78 4.97
N VAL A 28 -9.12 -22.56 5.26
CA VAL A 28 -9.11 -24.02 5.14
C VAL A 28 -10.11 -24.64 6.12
N ALA A 29 -10.17 -24.14 7.36
CA ALA A 29 -11.11 -24.62 8.37
C ALA A 29 -12.60 -24.46 7.95
N ARG A 30 -12.88 -23.67 6.91
CA ARG A 30 -14.22 -23.44 6.36
C ARG A 30 -14.39 -23.99 4.95
N GLU A 31 -13.39 -24.70 4.42
CA GLU A 31 -13.36 -25.20 3.05
C GLU A 31 -13.52 -24.09 1.99
N TRP A 32 -13.16 -22.84 2.33
CA TRP A 32 -13.34 -21.68 1.45
C TRP A 32 -12.31 -21.63 0.32
N GLU A 33 -11.22 -22.38 0.45
CA GLU A 33 -10.18 -22.48 -0.58
C GLU A 33 -10.72 -22.86 -1.97
N ARG A 34 -11.86 -23.57 -2.03
CA ARG A 34 -12.56 -23.90 -3.28
C ARG A 34 -13.14 -22.69 -4.04
N PHE A 35 -13.28 -21.54 -3.38
CA PHE A 35 -13.78 -20.28 -3.96
C PHE A 35 -12.65 -19.25 -4.16
N HIS A 36 -11.47 -19.51 -3.60
CA HIS A 36 -10.35 -18.58 -3.55
C HIS A 36 -9.52 -18.61 -4.84
N PHE A 37 -10.14 -18.25 -5.96
CA PHE A 37 -9.43 -18.02 -7.22
C PHE A 37 -8.79 -16.62 -7.25
N PRO A 38 -7.64 -16.43 -7.94
CA PRO A 38 -6.98 -15.13 -7.99
C PRO A 38 -7.88 -13.97 -8.40
N LYS A 39 -8.75 -14.19 -9.40
CA LYS A 39 -9.71 -13.19 -9.87
C LYS A 39 -10.72 -12.81 -8.78
N GLU A 40 -11.28 -13.80 -8.07
CA GLU A 40 -12.29 -13.54 -7.03
C GLU A 40 -11.68 -12.84 -5.82
N LEU A 41 -10.45 -13.21 -5.44
CA LEU A 41 -9.73 -12.54 -4.35
C LEU A 41 -9.31 -11.11 -4.70
N ALA A 42 -8.97 -10.85 -5.97
CA ALA A 42 -8.71 -9.48 -6.43
C ALA A 42 -9.99 -8.62 -6.43
N VAL A 43 -11.13 -9.21 -6.76
CA VAL A 43 -12.44 -8.55 -6.62
C VAL A 43 -12.75 -8.26 -5.15
N ALA A 44 -12.55 -9.24 -4.26
CA ALA A 44 -12.74 -9.04 -2.82
C ALA A 44 -11.86 -7.89 -2.31
N LEU A 45 -10.57 -7.87 -2.63
CA LEU A 45 -9.66 -6.78 -2.26
C LEU A 45 -10.17 -5.40 -2.72
N ALA A 46 -10.71 -5.31 -3.93
CA ALA A 46 -11.25 -4.06 -4.45
C ALA A 46 -12.53 -3.61 -3.71
N ILE A 47 -13.37 -4.57 -3.27
CA ILE A 47 -14.56 -4.31 -2.46
C ILE A 47 -14.13 -3.78 -1.08
N GLU A 48 -13.21 -4.45 -0.38
CA GLU A 48 -12.78 -4.00 0.95
C GLU A 48 -12.13 -2.61 0.90
N ALA A 49 -11.36 -2.33 -0.17
CA ALA A 49 -10.81 -0.99 -0.38
C ALA A 49 -11.91 0.07 -0.58
N ALA A 50 -13.05 -0.30 -1.17
CA ALA A 50 -14.20 0.58 -1.27
C ALA A 50 -14.89 0.78 0.09
N GLU A 51 -14.93 -0.23 0.96
CA GLU A 51 -15.46 -0.09 2.33
C GLU A 51 -14.59 0.86 3.16
N VAL A 52 -13.26 0.80 3.02
CA VAL A 52 -12.35 1.81 3.59
C VAL A 52 -12.69 3.22 3.10
N MET A 53 -12.96 3.38 1.79
CA MET A 53 -13.32 4.69 1.23
C MET A 53 -14.67 5.21 1.77
N GLU A 54 -15.65 4.33 1.97
CA GLU A 54 -16.96 4.68 2.54
C GLU A 54 -16.84 5.32 3.93
N LEU A 55 -15.87 4.90 4.75
CA LEU A 55 -15.63 5.50 6.07
C LEU A 55 -15.30 6.99 6.01
N GLY A 56 -14.67 7.47 4.93
CA GLY A 56 -14.33 8.87 4.70
C GLY A 56 -15.30 9.61 3.77
N ARG A 57 -16.26 8.91 3.16
CA ARG A 57 -17.14 9.50 2.14
C ARG A 57 -17.97 10.65 2.71
N PHE A 58 -17.98 11.77 1.99
CA PHE A 58 -18.67 13.01 2.35
C PHE A 58 -18.22 13.69 3.65
N LYS A 59 -17.05 13.33 4.19
CA LYS A 59 -16.47 13.94 5.39
C LYS A 59 -15.33 14.87 5.02
N SER A 60 -15.14 15.95 5.78
CA SER A 60 -13.93 16.76 5.64
C SER A 60 -12.72 16.04 6.26
N HIS A 61 -11.51 16.48 5.93
CA HIS A 61 -10.30 15.93 6.56
C HIS A 61 -10.31 16.11 8.09
N ALA A 62 -10.86 17.22 8.59
CA ALA A 62 -10.99 17.49 10.01
C ALA A 62 -11.97 16.52 10.69
N ASP A 63 -13.10 16.22 10.03
CA ASP A 63 -14.10 15.29 10.55
C ASP A 63 -13.55 13.87 10.63
N VAL A 64 -12.81 13.42 9.62
CA VAL A 64 -12.16 12.09 9.65
C VAL A 64 -11.11 12.02 10.77
N ALA A 65 -10.30 13.06 10.93
CA ALA A 65 -9.30 13.12 11.99
C ALA A 65 -9.92 13.18 13.40
N ASP A 66 -11.08 13.83 13.56
CA ASP A 66 -11.87 13.79 14.80
C ASP A 66 -12.47 12.42 15.05
N ALA A 67 -13.13 11.83 14.06
CA ALA A 67 -13.69 10.49 14.14
C ALA A 67 -12.65 9.45 14.59
N LEU A 68 -11.42 9.49 14.09
CA LEU A 68 -10.35 8.57 14.49
C LEU A 68 -9.92 8.66 15.96
N ARG A 69 -10.32 9.71 16.69
CA ARG A 69 -10.13 9.80 18.15
C ARG A 69 -11.16 9.00 18.92
N HIS A 70 -12.28 8.66 18.29
CA HIS A 70 -13.35 7.89 18.91
C HIS A 70 -13.14 6.38 18.70
N PRO A 71 -13.22 5.55 19.76
CA PRO A 71 -12.90 4.13 19.68
C PRO A 71 -13.72 3.34 18.64
N GLU A 72 -15.01 3.64 18.50
CA GLU A 72 -15.91 2.96 17.58
C GLU A 72 -15.56 3.24 16.12
N HIS A 73 -15.25 4.50 15.79
CA HIS A 73 -14.83 4.89 14.46
C HIS A 73 -13.45 4.31 14.14
N ARG A 74 -12.49 4.42 15.06
CA ARG A 74 -11.16 3.80 14.89
C ARG A 74 -11.27 2.29 14.68
N ARG A 75 -12.19 1.63 15.38
CA ARG A 75 -12.44 0.20 15.19
C ARG A 75 -12.98 -0.10 13.79
N ALA A 76 -13.93 0.67 13.27
CA ALA A 76 -14.42 0.49 11.91
C ALA A 76 -13.26 0.57 10.89
N TRP A 77 -12.41 1.61 10.99
CA TRP A 77 -11.20 1.71 10.15
C TRP A 77 -10.28 0.49 10.29
N ALA A 78 -10.04 0.03 11.53
CA ALA A 78 -9.18 -1.12 11.76
C ALA A 78 -9.74 -2.41 11.13
N HIS A 79 -11.06 -2.61 11.14
CA HIS A 79 -11.70 -3.76 10.54
C HIS A 79 -11.59 -3.74 9.01
N GLU A 80 -11.95 -2.63 8.35
CA GLU A 80 -11.88 -2.56 6.87
C GLU A 80 -10.44 -2.66 6.34
N LEU A 81 -9.47 -2.11 7.09
CA LEU A 81 -8.05 -2.28 6.77
C LEU A 81 -7.58 -3.73 6.98
N ALA A 82 -8.11 -4.42 7.99
CA ALA A 82 -7.83 -5.82 8.21
C ALA A 82 -8.45 -6.72 7.13
N ASP A 83 -9.62 -6.38 6.61
CA ASP A 83 -10.26 -7.12 5.52
C ASP A 83 -9.49 -6.92 4.20
N CYS A 84 -9.02 -5.69 3.92
CA CYS A 84 -8.05 -5.44 2.84
C CYS A 84 -6.79 -6.31 2.98
N LEU A 85 -6.21 -6.36 4.19
CA LEU A 85 -5.02 -7.18 4.46
C LEU A 85 -5.33 -8.65 4.24
N TRP A 86 -6.46 -9.16 4.74
CA TRP A 86 -6.91 -10.54 4.57
C TRP A 86 -6.97 -10.93 3.09
N ALA A 87 -7.64 -10.11 2.27
CA ALA A 87 -7.78 -10.38 0.84
C ALA A 87 -6.44 -10.34 0.11
N LEU A 88 -5.58 -9.35 0.43
CA LEU A 88 -4.25 -9.21 -0.17
C LEU A 88 -3.33 -10.40 0.17
N VAL A 89 -3.24 -10.78 1.44
CA VAL A 89 -2.35 -11.88 1.84
C VAL A 89 -2.86 -13.23 1.35
N ARG A 90 -4.18 -13.43 1.29
CA ARG A 90 -4.77 -14.64 0.71
C ARG A 90 -4.52 -14.72 -0.78
N LEU A 91 -4.69 -13.62 -1.51
CA LEU A 91 -4.38 -13.54 -2.94
C LEU A 91 -2.92 -13.89 -3.21
N ALA A 92 -2.00 -13.33 -2.42
CA ALA A 92 -0.59 -13.64 -2.55
C ALA A 92 -0.27 -15.11 -2.23
N ASP A 93 -0.90 -15.71 -1.20
CA ASP A 93 -0.72 -17.13 -0.89
C ASP A 93 -1.19 -18.02 -2.06
N VAL A 94 -2.38 -17.75 -2.62
CA VAL A 94 -2.92 -18.52 -3.76
C VAL A 94 -2.06 -18.36 -5.02
N CYS A 95 -1.50 -17.18 -5.25
CA CYS A 95 -0.63 -16.92 -6.40
C CYS A 95 0.83 -17.36 -6.19
N GLY A 96 1.21 -17.87 -5.02
CA GLY A 96 2.60 -18.23 -4.71
C GLY A 96 3.54 -17.03 -4.64
N ILE A 97 3.02 -15.85 -4.26
CA ILE A 97 3.79 -14.60 -4.18
C ILE A 97 4.34 -14.40 -2.76
N ASP A 98 5.64 -14.14 -2.68
CA ASP A 98 6.29 -13.59 -1.49
C ASP A 98 6.11 -12.06 -1.50
N LEU A 99 5.14 -11.59 -0.72
CA LEU A 99 4.82 -10.16 -0.62
C LEU A 99 5.95 -9.33 -0.03
N ALA A 100 6.73 -9.87 0.91
CA ALA A 100 7.81 -9.10 1.54
C ALA A 100 8.91 -8.82 0.51
N SER A 101 9.34 -9.87 -0.21
CA SER A 101 10.31 -9.75 -1.30
C SER A 101 9.80 -8.86 -2.44
N ALA A 102 8.53 -9.01 -2.84
CA ALA A 102 7.92 -8.19 -3.89
C ALA A 102 7.83 -6.70 -3.51
N LEU A 103 7.51 -6.40 -2.24
CA LEU A 103 7.46 -5.02 -1.75
C LEU A 103 8.86 -4.39 -1.68
N ASP A 104 9.86 -5.13 -1.19
CA ASP A 104 11.25 -4.67 -1.15
C ASP A 104 11.77 -4.31 -2.56
N GLU A 105 11.52 -5.18 -3.55
CA GLU A 105 11.84 -4.88 -4.95
C GLU A 105 11.12 -3.61 -5.43
N LYS A 106 9.81 -3.49 -5.15
CA LYS A 106 9.01 -2.35 -5.58
C LYS A 106 9.49 -1.03 -4.96
N LEU A 107 9.88 -1.04 -3.68
CA LEU A 107 10.40 0.13 -2.98
C LEU A 107 11.76 0.56 -3.56
N LYS A 108 12.66 -0.39 -3.86
CA LYS A 108 13.94 -0.09 -4.54
C LYS A 108 13.73 0.55 -5.91
N LEU A 109 12.70 0.12 -6.65
CA LEU A 109 12.33 0.75 -7.92
C LEU A 109 11.72 2.15 -7.73
N ALA A 110 10.91 2.32 -6.68
CA ALA A 110 10.30 3.61 -6.35
C ALA A 110 11.37 4.65 -5.94
N ASP A 111 12.37 4.25 -5.15
CA ASP A 111 13.47 5.11 -4.71
C ASP A 111 14.28 5.67 -5.90
N ARG A 112 14.53 4.84 -6.92
CA ARG A 112 15.16 5.29 -8.18
C ARG A 112 14.28 6.27 -8.97
N LYS A 113 12.96 6.12 -8.86
CA LYS A 113 11.98 6.92 -9.60
C LYS A 113 11.64 8.23 -8.90
N TYR A 114 11.77 8.27 -7.58
CA TYR A 114 11.48 9.41 -6.72
C TYR A 114 12.63 9.63 -5.72
N PRO A 115 13.80 10.11 -6.17
CA PRO A 115 14.93 10.38 -5.28
C PRO A 115 14.55 11.36 -4.18
N VAL A 116 15.07 11.16 -2.96
CA VAL A 116 14.71 11.96 -1.77
C VAL A 116 15.02 13.45 -1.98
N ASP A 117 16.17 13.76 -2.55
CA ASP A 117 16.63 15.11 -2.87
C ASP A 117 15.69 15.85 -3.83
N GLN A 118 14.99 15.12 -4.71
CA GLN A 118 14.08 15.69 -5.71
C GLN A 118 12.60 15.62 -5.30
N SER A 119 12.24 14.69 -4.42
CA SER A 119 10.83 14.35 -4.12
C SER A 119 10.37 14.73 -2.71
N LYS A 120 11.28 15.16 -1.82
CA LYS A 120 10.94 15.46 -0.42
C LYS A 120 9.93 16.60 -0.32
N GLY A 121 8.77 16.32 0.28
CA GLY A 121 7.69 17.28 0.49
C GLY A 121 6.89 17.64 -0.76
N ARG A 122 7.11 16.93 -1.87
CA ARG A 122 6.41 17.14 -3.15
C ARG A 122 5.66 15.87 -3.55
N HIS A 123 4.48 16.02 -4.16
CA HIS A 123 3.66 14.91 -4.66
C HIS A 123 3.55 14.91 -6.20
N ASP A 124 4.37 15.73 -6.88
CA ASP A 124 4.33 15.79 -8.33
C ASP A 124 4.84 14.47 -8.92
N LYS A 125 4.28 14.05 -10.06
CA LYS A 125 4.78 12.87 -10.77
C LYS A 125 6.25 13.11 -11.15
N TYR A 126 7.08 12.07 -11.07
CA TYR A 126 8.50 12.11 -11.44
C TYR A 126 8.81 12.72 -12.82
N THR A 127 7.84 12.70 -13.74
CA THR A 127 7.92 13.36 -15.05
C THR A 127 8.06 14.88 -14.94
N ALA A 128 7.62 15.50 -13.85
CA ALA A 128 7.78 16.92 -13.58
C ALA A 128 9.24 17.31 -13.27
N TYR A 129 10.05 16.39 -12.73
CA TYR A 129 11.42 16.69 -12.28
C TYR A 129 12.49 16.43 -13.37
N GLN A 130 12.20 15.55 -14.33
CA GLN A 130 13.11 15.23 -15.45
C GLN A 130 13.21 16.36 -16.50
N GLU A 131 12.28 17.33 -16.49
CA GLU A 131 12.30 18.49 -17.40
C GLU A 131 13.20 19.62 -16.88
N GLU A 132 13.31 19.80 -15.56
CA GLU A 132 14.15 20.85 -14.95
C GLU A 132 15.65 20.57 -15.15
N GLU A 133 16.09 19.32 -15.05
CA GLU A 133 17.50 18.92 -15.23
C GLU A 133 18.02 19.14 -16.67
N LYS A 134 17.11 19.25 -17.66
CA LYS A 134 17.49 19.59 -19.04
C LYS A 134 17.69 21.09 -19.28
N LEU A 135 17.15 21.97 -18.44
CA LEU A 135 17.35 23.41 -18.58
C LEU A 135 18.71 23.88 -18.03
N ASP A 136 19.27 23.18 -17.06
CA ASP A 136 20.53 23.56 -16.39
C ASP A 136 21.79 23.06 -17.12
N LEU A 137 21.64 22.26 -18.19
CA LEU A 137 22.74 21.69 -18.98
C LEU A 137 23.08 22.48 -20.25
N VAL A 138 22.72 23.75 -20.37
CA VAL A 138 23.20 24.62 -21.48
C VAL A 138 24.39 25.46 -21.00
N PRO A 139 25.65 25.10 -21.30
CA PRO A 139 26.78 25.98 -21.05
C PRO A 139 26.74 27.11 -22.08
N GLY A 140 26.87 28.34 -21.60
CA GLY A 140 26.85 29.54 -22.43
C GLY A 140 27.94 29.60 -23.50
N GLY A 141 27.64 30.40 -24.53
CA GLY A 141 28.57 30.83 -25.58
C GLY A 141 28.03 30.49 -26.98
N ILE A 142 27.95 31.39 -27.96
CA ILE A 142 28.71 32.62 -28.19
C ILE A 142 27.83 33.62 -28.96
N SER A 143 27.91 34.88 -28.54
CA SER A 143 27.54 36.04 -29.33
C SER A 143 28.42 36.15 -30.58
N SER A 144 27.83 36.20 -31.76
CA SER A 144 28.43 36.91 -32.90
C SER A 144 27.34 37.56 -33.74
N ARG A 145 27.35 38.89 -33.73
CA ARG A 145 26.85 39.70 -34.84
C ARG A 145 27.53 39.22 -36.12
N ASP A 146 26.81 39.22 -37.24
CA ASP A 146 27.17 40.11 -38.35
C ASP A 146 26.06 40.21 -39.42
N PRO A 147 26.09 41.29 -40.21
CA PRO A 147 24.91 41.88 -40.82
C PRO A 147 24.69 41.44 -42.27
N ASN A 148 23.43 41.51 -42.70
CA ASN A 148 23.06 42.04 -44.01
C ASN A 148 21.62 42.56 -43.96
#